data_AF-A0A965VYT4-F1
#
_entry.id   AF-A0A965VYT4-F1
#
_cell.length_a   1.000
_cell.length_b   1.000
_cell.length_c   1.000
_cell.angle_alpha   90.00
_cell.angle_beta   90.00
_cell.angle_gamma   90.00
#
_symmetry.space_group_name_H-M   'P 1'
#
loop_
_entity.id
_entity.type
_entity.pdbx_description
1 polymer ?
#
loop_
_entity_poly.entity_id
_entity_poly.type
_entity_poly.pdbx_seq_one_letter_code
_entity_poly.pdbx_strand_id
1 'polypeptide(L)'
;MDWQNQLITVYLTSCKFFSQLSPYIFFKISPNSNPLFTDEETVTIYIFGILNELKNIKSIFKFTKNFLSEWFPNLPSYEGFLFRLNNLNHLFPELSKFLLQNKKFKLNSDSTKPFVLIDSLPIILAKGSCT
;
A
#
# COMPACT_ATOMS: atom_id res chain seq x y z
N MET A 1 18.80 -5.44 -1.62
CA MET A 1 18.23 -4.89 -0.38
C MET A 1 17.75 -6.06 0.44
N ASP A 2 18.28 -6.25 1.64
CA ASP A 2 17.79 -7.29 2.55
C ASP A 2 16.31 -7.06 2.86
N TRP A 3 15.52 -8.13 2.90
CA TRP A 3 14.06 -8.05 3.15
C TRP A 3 13.75 -7.36 4.49
N GLN A 4 14.65 -7.47 5.47
CA GLN A 4 14.56 -6.79 6.76
C GLN A 4 14.65 -5.27 6.59
N ASN A 5 15.62 -4.79 5.81
CA ASN A 5 15.79 -3.36 5.54
C ASN A 5 14.58 -2.80 4.77
N GLN A 6 13.97 -3.60 3.89
CA GLN A 6 12.72 -3.23 3.23
C GLN A 6 11.57 -3.10 4.23
N LEU A 7 11.39 -4.09 5.11
CA LEU A 7 10.35 -4.07 6.15
C LEU A 7 10.49 -2.85 7.07
N ILE A 8 11.72 -2.59 7.56
CA ILE A 8 12.03 -1.43 8.40
C ILE A 8 11.71 -0.12 7.67
N THR A 9 12.08 -0.03 6.38
CA THR A 9 11.81 1.17 5.58
C THR A 9 10.30 1.41 5.41
N VAL A 10 9.52 0.36 5.17
CA VAL A 10 8.05 0.43 5.08
C VAL A 10 7.47 0.90 6.42
N TYR A 11 7.91 0.29 7.52
CA TYR A 11 7.42 0.62 8.85
C TYR A 11 7.70 2.07 9.22
N LEU A 12 8.94 2.54 9.06
CA LEU A 12 9.31 3.93 9.32
C LEU A 12 8.53 4.92 8.45
N THR A 13 8.23 4.54 7.21
CA THR A 13 7.43 5.40 6.33
C THR A 13 5.96 5.43 6.74
N SER A 14 5.41 4.30 7.21
CA SER A 14 4.09 4.23 7.83
C SER A 14 4.03 5.15 9.05
N CYS A 15 4.98 5.04 9.98
CA CYS A 15 5.05 5.92 11.16
C CYS A 15 5.10 7.41 10.78
N LYS A 16 5.89 7.76 9.76
CA LYS A 16 5.97 9.15 9.27
C LYS A 16 4.63 9.62 8.69
N PHE A 17 3.92 8.77 7.96
CA PHE A 17 2.59 9.09 7.44
C PHE A 17 1.60 9.36 8.59
N PHE A 18 1.53 8.46 9.56
CA PHE A 18 0.65 8.60 10.74
C PHE A 18 1.02 9.81 11.61
N SER A 19 2.30 10.15 11.71
CA SER A 19 2.75 11.36 12.43
C SER A 19 2.35 12.67 11.74
N GLN A 20 2.10 12.65 10.42
CA GLN A 20 1.67 13.82 9.66
C GLN A 20 0.15 13.98 9.60
N LEU A 21 -0.59 12.90 9.88
CA LEU A 21 -2.04 12.95 10.01
C LEU A 21 -2.42 13.85 11.20
N SER A 22 -3.43 14.69 11.01
CA SER A 22 -3.91 15.56 12.09
C SER A 22 -4.31 14.71 13.31
N PRO A 23 -3.96 15.13 14.54
CA PRO A 23 -4.37 14.43 15.76
C PRO A 23 -5.88 14.19 15.82
N TYR A 24 -6.68 15.08 15.21
CA TYR A 24 -8.13 14.96 15.12
C TYR A 24 -8.61 13.71 14.35
N ILE A 25 -7.88 13.29 13.31
CA ILE A 25 -8.17 12.06 12.55
C ILE A 25 -7.76 10.83 13.39
N PHE A 26 -6.62 10.92 14.08
CA PHE A 26 -6.06 9.86 14.91
C PHE A 26 -6.91 9.56 16.17
N PHE A 27 -7.36 10.61 16.89
CA PHE A 27 -8.16 10.46 18.11
C PHE A 27 -9.57 9.90 17.89
N LYS A 28 -10.07 9.93 16.66
CA LYS A 28 -11.38 9.35 16.33
C LYS A 28 -11.37 7.82 16.34
N ILE A 29 -10.19 7.18 16.36
CA ILE A 29 -10.03 5.73 16.21
C ILE A 29 -9.93 5.02 17.58
N SER A 30 -9.52 5.68 18.67
CA SER A 30 -9.61 5.11 20.03
C SER A 30 -9.40 6.15 21.13
N PRO A 31 -10.29 6.26 22.15
CA PRO A 31 -10.08 7.11 23.32
C PRO A 31 -9.28 6.45 24.45
N ASN A 32 -8.90 5.16 24.33
CA ASN A 32 -8.19 4.45 25.40
C ASN A 32 -6.87 3.87 24.86
N SER A 33 -5.81 4.60 25.16
CA SER A 33 -4.50 4.63 24.52
C SER A 33 -3.55 3.54 25.07
N ASN A 34 -3.40 2.48 24.27
CA ASN A 34 -2.18 1.69 24.00
C ASN A 34 -2.60 0.32 23.45
N PRO A 35 -3.02 0.22 22.17
CA PRO A 35 -3.40 -1.05 21.60
C PRO A 35 -2.15 -1.93 21.44
N LEU A 36 -2.26 -3.22 21.77
CA LEU A 36 -1.17 -4.20 21.62
C LEU A 36 -0.72 -4.39 20.16
N PHE A 37 -1.58 -4.02 19.23
CA PHE A 37 -1.32 -4.00 17.79
C PHE A 37 -1.86 -2.69 17.24
N THR A 38 -1.07 -2.01 16.43
CA THR A 38 -1.28 -0.64 15.98
C THR A 38 -1.77 -0.58 14.54
N ASP A 39 -2.35 0.55 14.17
CA ASP A 39 -2.84 0.77 12.81
C ASP A 39 -1.66 0.99 11.85
N GLU A 40 -0.56 1.55 12.36
CA GLU A 40 0.74 1.65 11.71
C GLU A 40 1.26 0.27 11.28
N GLU A 41 1.19 -0.72 12.18
CA GLU A 41 1.57 -2.12 11.89
C GLU A 41 0.63 -2.75 10.88
N THR A 42 -0.67 -2.50 10.98
CA THR A 42 -1.68 -2.97 10.02
C THR A 42 -1.35 -2.52 8.60
N VAL A 43 -1.09 -1.22 8.42
CA VAL A 43 -0.72 -0.62 7.13
C VAL A 43 0.63 -1.13 6.65
N THR A 44 1.60 -1.28 7.55
CA THR A 44 2.93 -1.81 7.22
C THR A 44 2.84 -3.21 6.63
N ILE A 45 2.10 -4.11 7.29
CA ILE A 45 1.89 -5.48 6.83
C ILE A 45 1.24 -5.50 5.44
N TYR A 46 0.23 -4.66 5.23
CA TYR A 46 -0.46 -4.57 3.95
C TYR A 46 0.46 -4.08 2.82
N ILE A 47 1.20 -2.98 3.02
CA ILE A 47 2.13 -2.44 2.03
C ILE A 47 3.27 -3.43 1.76
N PHE A 48 3.84 -4.03 2.80
CA PHE A 48 4.90 -5.02 2.63
C PHE A 48 4.42 -6.26 1.86
N GLY A 49 3.19 -6.70 2.12
CA GLY A 49 2.55 -7.76 1.34
C GLY A 49 2.41 -7.42 -0.14
N ILE A 50 1.99 -6.19 -0.47
CA ILE A 50 1.91 -5.71 -1.86
C ILE A 50 3.29 -5.67 -2.52
N LEU A 51 4.32 -5.19 -1.80
CA LEU A 51 5.69 -5.15 -2.31
C LEU A 51 6.25 -6.55 -2.61
N ASN A 52 5.79 -7.57 -1.90
CA ASN A 52 6.09 -8.98 -2.15
C ASN A 52 5.14 -9.65 -3.15
N GLU A 53 4.42 -8.85 -3.96
CA GLU A 53 3.50 -9.30 -5.02
C GLU A 53 2.31 -10.16 -4.54
N LEU A 54 1.98 -10.11 -3.24
CA LEU A 54 0.84 -10.82 -2.68
C LEU A 54 -0.46 -10.04 -2.96
N LYS A 55 -1.27 -10.55 -3.90
CA LYS A 55 -2.52 -9.88 -4.31
C LYS A 55 -3.69 -10.07 -3.34
N ASN A 56 -3.66 -11.13 -2.53
CA ASN A 56 -4.75 -11.49 -1.64
C ASN A 56 -4.43 -11.12 -0.19
N ILE A 57 -5.36 -10.43 0.49
CA ILE A 57 -5.22 -10.05 1.91
C ILE A 57 -5.01 -11.29 2.79
N LYS A 58 -5.71 -12.40 2.49
CA LYS A 58 -5.50 -13.69 3.16
C LYS A 58 -4.07 -14.22 3.02
N SER A 59 -3.48 -14.07 1.83
CA SER A 59 -2.10 -14.50 1.58
C SER A 59 -1.11 -13.61 2.33
N ILE A 60 -1.35 -12.29 2.37
CA ILE A 60 -0.55 -11.35 3.18
C ILE A 60 -0.59 -11.76 4.65
N PHE A 61 -1.79 -11.97 5.21
CA PHE A 61 -1.94 -12.36 6.60
C PHE A 61 -1.23 -13.69 6.92
N LYS A 62 -1.38 -14.71 6.05
CA LYS A 62 -0.72 -16.01 6.21
C LYS A 62 0.81 -15.87 6.13
N PHE A 63 1.29 -15.06 5.20
CA PHE A 63 2.72 -14.77 5.07
C PHE A 63 3.28 -14.11 6.33
N THR A 64 2.61 -13.06 6.84
CA THR A 64 3.03 -12.39 8.08
C THR A 64 3.02 -13.34 9.28
N LYS A 65 1.98 -14.16 9.42
CA LYS A 65 1.90 -15.12 10.51
C LYS A 65 3.02 -16.16 10.47
N ASN A 66 3.45 -16.58 9.27
CA ASN A 66 4.44 -17.64 9.13
C ASN A 66 5.89 -17.13 9.17
N PHE A 67 6.16 -15.96 8.59
CA PHE A 67 7.52 -15.46 8.38
C PHE A 67 7.86 -14.22 9.20
N LEU A 68 6.86 -13.51 9.73
CA LEU A 68 7.03 -12.25 10.47
C LEU A 68 6.44 -12.31 11.88
N SER A 69 6.19 -13.51 12.42
CA SER A 69 5.63 -13.68 13.76
C SER A 69 6.54 -13.09 14.85
N GLU A 70 7.85 -13.11 14.65
CA GLU A 70 8.81 -12.51 15.58
C GLU A 70 8.76 -10.97 15.56
N TRP A 71 8.42 -10.39 14.40
CA TRP A 71 8.34 -8.94 14.21
C TRP A 71 6.99 -8.37 14.63
N PHE A 72 5.92 -9.18 14.56
CA PHE A 72 4.56 -8.81 14.94
C PHE A 72 3.99 -9.82 15.94
N PRO A 73 4.49 -9.85 17.19
CA PRO A 73 4.09 -10.86 18.18
C PRO A 73 2.61 -10.77 18.57
N ASN A 74 2.02 -9.58 18.47
CA ASN A 74 0.64 -9.30 18.85
C ASN A 74 -0.33 -9.29 17.66
N LEU A 75 0.00 -9.98 16.56
CA LEU A 75 -0.86 -10.05 15.39
C LEU A 75 -2.26 -10.58 15.76
N PRO A 76 -3.36 -9.84 15.47
CA PRO A 76 -4.71 -10.26 15.80
C PRO A 76 -5.17 -11.44 14.92
N SER A 77 -6.38 -11.94 15.16
CA SER A 77 -7.02 -12.88 14.24
C SER A 77 -7.16 -12.27 12.84
N TYR A 78 -7.32 -13.11 11.82
CA TYR A 78 -7.53 -12.64 10.44
C TYR A 78 -8.70 -11.65 10.35
N GLU A 79 -9.80 -11.94 11.05
CA GLU A 79 -10.98 -11.07 11.10
C GLU A 79 -10.66 -9.72 11.77
N GLY A 80 -9.91 -9.72 12.87
CA GLY A 80 -9.47 -8.50 13.54
C GLY A 80 -8.53 -7.66 12.68
N PHE A 81 -7.60 -8.30 11.96
CA PHE A 81 -6.74 -7.64 10.99
C PHE A 81 -7.56 -7.01 9.85
N LEU A 82 -8.50 -7.78 9.27
CA LEU A 82 -9.36 -7.32 8.18
C LEU A 82 -10.26 -6.15 8.61
N PHE A 83 -10.83 -6.21 9.82
CA PHE A 83 -11.67 -5.16 10.38
C PHE A 83 -10.89 -3.85 10.51
N ARG A 84 -9.67 -3.89 11.07
CA ARG A 84 -8.80 -2.71 11.18
C ARG A 84 -8.43 -2.15 9.80
N LEU A 85 -8.03 -3.01 8.88
CA LEU A 85 -7.70 -2.60 7.51
C LEU A 85 -8.87 -1.89 6.82
N ASN A 86 -10.09 -2.42 6.98
CA ASN A 86 -11.31 -1.82 6.41
C ASN A 86 -11.64 -0.48 7.06
N ASN A 87 -11.42 -0.32 8.37
CA ASN A 87 -11.61 0.97 9.03
C ASN A 87 -10.63 2.04 8.51
N LEU A 88 -9.41 1.63 8.17
CA LEU A 88 -8.37 2.51 7.60
C LEU A 88 -8.59 2.81 6.11
N ASN A 89 -9.62 2.24 5.46
CA ASN A 89 -9.89 2.40 4.02
C ASN A 89 -9.92 3.88 3.58
N HIS A 90 -10.49 4.76 4.42
CA HIS A 90 -10.58 6.20 4.13
C HIS A 90 -9.22 6.92 4.09
N LEU A 91 -8.17 6.35 4.69
CA LEU A 91 -6.82 6.91 4.73
C LEU A 91 -5.98 6.49 3.52
N PHE A 92 -6.35 5.44 2.79
CA PHE A 92 -5.60 4.95 1.63
C PHE A 92 -5.40 5.98 0.51
N PRO A 93 -6.40 6.81 0.15
CA PRO A 93 -6.19 7.88 -0.83
C PRO A 93 -5.12 8.89 -0.38
N GLU A 94 -5.06 9.21 0.91
CA GLU A 94 -4.07 10.13 1.46
C GLU A 94 -2.68 9.47 1.57
N LEU A 95 -2.66 8.21 2.00
CA LEU A 95 -1.48 7.38 2.05
C LEU A 95 -0.84 7.23 0.66
N SER A 96 -1.62 6.95 -0.38
CA SER A 96 -1.09 6.84 -1.74
C SER A 96 -0.48 8.16 -2.24
N LYS A 97 -1.13 9.30 -1.96
CA LYS A 97 -0.55 10.63 -2.25
C LYS A 97 0.77 10.85 -1.51
N PHE A 98 0.81 10.52 -0.22
CA PHE A 98 2.03 10.63 0.59
C PHE A 98 3.15 9.74 0.05
N LEU A 99 2.86 8.49 -0.32
CA LEU A 99 3.85 7.57 -0.89
C LEU A 99 4.40 8.09 -2.22
N LEU A 100 3.52 8.59 -3.10
CA LEU A 100 3.91 9.17 -4.40
C LEU A 100 4.82 10.40 -4.21
N GLN A 101 4.51 11.26 -3.25
CA GLN A 101 5.31 12.45 -2.96
C GLN A 101 6.67 12.10 -2.34
N ASN A 102 6.75 11.06 -1.50
CA ASN A 102 7.98 10.74 -0.79
C ASN A 102 9.07 10.09 -1.66
N LYS A 103 8.82 9.71 -2.93
CA LYS A 103 9.80 9.15 -3.91
C LYS A 103 10.69 7.96 -3.43
N LYS A 104 10.58 7.53 -2.16
CA LYS A 104 11.39 6.48 -1.52
C LYS A 104 11.01 5.08 -1.99
N PHE A 105 9.75 4.87 -2.37
CA PHE A 105 9.27 3.65 -3.01
C PHE A 105 9.26 3.80 -4.53
N LYS A 106 10.33 4.37 -5.10
CA LYS A 106 10.59 4.14 -6.52
C LYS A 106 10.74 2.63 -6.66
N LEU A 107 9.68 1.98 -7.13
CA LEU A 107 9.77 0.71 -7.83
C LEU A 107 10.96 0.88 -8.77
N ASN A 108 11.95 -0.01 -8.74
CA ASN A 108 13.05 -0.01 -9.70
C ASN A 108 12.48 -0.29 -11.09
N SER A 109 11.79 0.69 -11.64
CA SER A 109 11.49 0.83 -13.04
C SER A 109 12.67 1.61 -13.61
N ASP A 110 13.71 0.88 -13.99
CA ASP A 110 14.54 1.27 -15.14
C ASP A 110 13.72 1.15 -16.44
N SER A 111 12.48 1.67 -16.43
CA SER A 111 11.65 1.75 -17.60
C SER A 111 10.98 3.11 -17.61
N THR A 112 11.80 4.13 -17.88
CA THR A 112 11.39 5.35 -18.57
C THR A 112 10.84 5.02 -19.96
N LYS A 113 9.80 4.18 -20.05
CA LYS A 113 8.97 4.12 -21.23
C LYS A 113 7.89 5.17 -21.00
N PRO A 114 7.88 6.29 -21.75
CA PRO A 114 6.73 7.18 -21.71
C PRO A 114 5.49 6.33 -22.01
N PHE A 115 4.45 6.46 -21.17
CA PHE A 115 3.12 5.99 -21.52
C PHE A 115 2.68 6.82 -22.73
N VAL A 116 2.96 6.33 -23.94
CA VAL A 116 2.42 6.91 -25.16
C VAL A 116 0.99 6.40 -25.27
N LEU A 117 0.04 7.23 -24.87
CA LEU A 117 -1.37 7.02 -25.17
C LEU A 117 -1.55 7.29 -26.67
N ILE A 118 -1.42 6.26 -27.49
CA ILE A 118 -1.72 6.32 -28.93
C ILE A 118 -3.22 6.12 -29.08
N ASP A 119 -3.93 7.20 -29.38
CA ASP A 119 -5.32 7.14 -29.82
C ASP A 119 -5.34 6.55 -31.25
N SER A 120 -5.80 5.31 -31.38
CA SER A 120 -5.96 4.64 -32.68
C SER A 120 -7.20 5.20 -33.40
N LEU A 121 -7.07 6.42 -33.93
CA LEU A 121 -8.00 6.94 -34.93
C LEU A 121 -7.83 6.13 -36.23
N PRO A 122 -8.85 5.41 -36.71
CA PRO A 122 -8.74 4.68 -37.96
C PRO A 122 -8.71 5.65 -39.16
N ILE A 123 -7.67 5.53 -40.00
CA ILE A 123 -7.61 6.25 -41.28
C ILE A 123 -8.54 5.55 -42.25
N ILE A 124 -9.69 6.18 -42.54
CA ILE A 124 -10.62 5.74 -43.58
C ILE A 124 -10.06 6.23 -44.93
N LEU A 125 -9.55 5.30 -45.74
CA LEU A 125 -9.23 5.55 -47.14
C LEU A 125 -10.52 5.55 -47.96
N ALA A 126 -10.95 6.73 -48.41
CA ALA A 126 -12.01 6.82 -49.40
C ALA A 126 -11.51 6.20 -50.72
N LYS A 127 -12.07 5.05 -51.09
CA LYS A 127 -11.85 4.44 -52.40
C LYS A 127 -12.68 5.21 -53.43
N GLY A 128 -12.04 6.11 -54.17
CA GLY A 128 -12.63 6.70 -55.37
C GLY A 128 -12.87 5.59 -56.39
N SER A 129 -14.13 5.38 -56.77
CA SER A 129 -14.49 4.59 -57.95
C SER A 129 -14.15 5.42 -59.18
N CYS A 130 -13.09 5.07 -59.88
CA CYS A 130 -12.93 5.42 -61.29
C CYS A 130 -13.50 4.27 -62.11
N THR A 131 -14.31 4.64 -63.11
CA THR A 131 -15.12 3.84 -64.05
C THR A 131 -16.47 3.37 -63.54
#